data_AF-A0A6A6FKM3-F1
#
_entry.id   AF-A0A6A6FKM3-F1
#
_cell.length_a   1.000
_cell.length_b   1.000
_cell.length_c   1.000
_cell.angle_alpha   90.00
_cell.angle_beta   90.00
_cell.angle_gamma   90.00
#
_symmetry.space_group_name_H-M   'P 1'
#
loop_
_entity.id
_entity.type
_entity.pdbx_description
1 polymer ?
#
loop_
_entity_poly.entity_id
_entity_poly.type
_entity_poly.pdbx_seq_one_letter_code
_entity_poly.pdbx_strand_id
1 'polypeptide(L)'
;MPLKTKGEANGGKEASGREQRAIEQEKDHKQRDTSSKKRKANVDSGQPAKASRRSARGTPESRPSRSQLLNYLLSHDAEEQCRPSDEAEDIESRGKIKTYSSSALTPFEELMCAMILSRPISHRLGLRSIRTILNEPYSFNSAAAVKSAGNEKVTQAFYDARTQHKDKTAAQLSQLAETVLTKFTAEGDDEGTQLGKVLTDHKGNVDEAVEELKTEVKGFGATGIEIFLRRVQWLAGWDARYPYIDSKTQQALEQLGLPSDADDLCDAVEQEWTKLETKHLNGEDEAGRKQRAFVVILERASTTLLESKLDAVSAAAAAPASRD
;
A
#
# COMPACT_ATOMS: atom_id res chain seq x y z
N MET A 1 -72.97 37.46 -18.86
CA MET A 1 -73.82 36.36 -19.39
C MET A 1 -73.22 35.86 -20.71
N PRO A 2 -73.31 34.55 -21.01
CA PRO A 2 -72.16 33.64 -21.17
C PRO A 2 -72.07 33.06 -22.61
N LEU A 3 -71.15 32.19 -23.06
CA LEU A 3 -70.88 30.81 -22.64
C LEU A 3 -69.65 30.18 -23.36
N LYS A 4 -68.78 29.57 -22.53
CA LYS A 4 -68.21 28.20 -22.58
C LYS A 4 -67.33 27.73 -23.75
N THR A 5 -66.03 27.60 -23.45
CA THR A 5 -65.13 26.55 -23.98
C THR A 5 -64.92 25.47 -22.90
N LYS A 6 -65.09 24.20 -23.29
CA LYS A 6 -64.77 23.00 -22.51
C LYS A 6 -63.30 22.63 -22.72
N GLY A 7 -62.63 22.20 -21.66
CA GLY A 7 -61.31 21.58 -21.69
C GLY A 7 -60.99 21.03 -20.30
N GLU A 8 -61.47 19.82 -20.02
CA GLU A 8 -61.13 19.07 -18.80
C GLU A 8 -59.75 18.46 -18.91
N ALA A 9 -58.96 18.63 -17.85
CA ALA A 9 -57.69 17.97 -17.60
C ALA A 9 -57.92 16.72 -16.74
N ASN A 10 -57.33 15.60 -17.17
CA ASN A 10 -57.09 14.37 -16.42
C ASN A 10 -55.92 13.71 -17.17
N GLY A 11 -54.82 13.21 -16.63
CA GLY A 11 -54.44 12.68 -15.32
C GLY A 11 -53.27 11.72 -15.65
N GLY A 12 -52.14 11.83 -14.95
CA GLY A 12 -50.86 11.26 -15.39
C GLY A 12 -50.70 9.74 -15.33
N LYS A 13 -49.63 9.23 -15.95
CA LYS A 13 -48.98 7.94 -15.69
C LYS A 13 -47.72 7.76 -16.57
N GLU A 14 -46.54 8.09 -16.05
CA GLU A 14 -45.26 7.53 -16.53
C GLU A 14 -44.31 7.28 -15.34
N ALA A 15 -44.57 6.21 -14.61
CA ALA A 15 -43.65 5.60 -13.66
C ALA A 15 -44.03 4.12 -13.49
N SER A 16 -43.62 3.26 -14.44
CA SER A 16 -43.82 1.79 -14.32
C SER A 16 -42.91 0.99 -15.27
N GLY A 17 -41.74 1.51 -15.64
CA GLY A 17 -40.84 0.87 -16.62
C GLY A 17 -39.56 0.25 -16.04
N ARG A 18 -39.27 0.42 -14.74
CA ARG A 18 -37.96 0.08 -14.16
C ARG A 18 -37.97 -1.03 -13.11
N GLU A 19 -39.14 -1.50 -12.69
CA GLU A 19 -39.29 -2.55 -11.66
C GLU A 19 -39.48 -3.96 -12.21
N GLN A 20 -39.65 -4.14 -13.52
CA GLN A 20 -39.86 -5.46 -14.13
C GLN A 20 -38.58 -6.17 -14.61
N ARG A 21 -37.40 -5.54 -14.53
CA ARG A 21 -36.12 -6.19 -14.86
C ARG A 21 -35.33 -6.74 -13.66
N ALA A 22 -35.84 -6.57 -12.45
CA ALA A 22 -35.18 -7.06 -11.23
C ALA A 22 -35.73 -8.42 -10.73
N ILE A 23 -36.78 -8.97 -11.33
CA ILE A 23 -37.46 -10.18 -10.84
C ILE A 23 -37.13 -11.44 -11.67
N GLU A 24 -36.43 -11.32 -12.80
CA GLU A 24 -36.10 -12.46 -13.68
C GLU A 24 -34.70 -13.07 -13.47
N GLN A 25 -33.85 -12.52 -12.60
CA GLN A 25 -32.52 -13.10 -12.32
C GLN A 25 -32.40 -13.83 -10.97
N GLU A 26 -33.48 -13.91 -10.18
CA GLU A 26 -33.48 -14.56 -8.87
C GLU A 26 -34.30 -15.86 -8.82
N LYS A 27 -34.51 -16.51 -9.98
CA LYS A 27 -35.25 -17.78 -10.09
C LYS A 27 -34.47 -18.98 -10.63
N ASP A 28 -33.16 -18.86 -10.88
CA ASP A 28 -32.36 -19.95 -11.44
C ASP A 28 -31.37 -20.60 -10.46
N HIS A 29 -31.53 -20.33 -9.15
CA HIS A 29 -30.69 -20.94 -8.11
C HIS A 29 -31.51 -21.48 -6.93
N LYS A 30 -32.55 -22.26 -7.23
CA LYS A 30 -33.21 -23.13 -6.25
C LYS A 30 -34.07 -24.16 -6.97
N GLN A 31 -33.46 -25.29 -7.34
CA GLN A 31 -34.09 -26.61 -7.41
C GLN A 31 -33.15 -27.56 -8.15
N ARG A 32 -32.54 -28.49 -7.40
CA ARG A 32 -32.31 -29.88 -7.83
C ARG A 32 -31.72 -30.64 -6.65
N ASP A 33 -32.62 -31.03 -5.77
CA ASP A 33 -32.40 -32.15 -4.87
C ASP A 33 -33.64 -33.03 -4.99
N THR A 34 -33.47 -34.26 -5.52
CA THR A 34 -34.22 -35.49 -5.17
C THR A 34 -33.77 -36.69 -6.01
N SER A 35 -33.08 -37.61 -5.34
CA SER A 35 -33.21 -39.08 -5.34
C SER A 35 -33.40 -39.90 -6.64
N SER A 36 -32.55 -40.93 -6.82
CA SER A 36 -33.02 -42.31 -7.13
C SER A 36 -31.96 -43.42 -6.98
N LYS A 37 -32.24 -44.31 -6.02
CA LYS A 37 -32.00 -45.76 -5.86
C LYS A 37 -30.92 -46.53 -6.67
N LYS A 38 -30.03 -47.18 -5.89
CA LYS A 38 -29.61 -48.61 -5.87
C LYS A 38 -29.21 -49.30 -7.21
N ARG A 39 -27.93 -49.71 -7.28
CA ARG A 39 -27.52 -51.08 -7.65
C ARG A 39 -26.28 -51.51 -6.84
N LYS A 40 -26.43 -52.66 -6.17
CA LYS A 40 -25.38 -53.42 -5.49
C LYS A 40 -24.57 -54.19 -6.54
N ALA A 41 -23.25 -54.16 -6.44
CA ALA A 41 -22.39 -55.25 -6.89
C ALA A 41 -21.18 -55.34 -5.95
N ASN A 42 -20.86 -56.58 -5.61
CA ASN A 42 -20.01 -57.06 -4.53
C ASN A 42 -18.63 -57.40 -5.10
N VAL A 43 -17.52 -56.94 -4.50
CA VAL A 43 -16.21 -57.63 -4.60
C VAL A 43 -15.44 -57.43 -3.29
N ASP A 44 -14.78 -58.52 -2.93
CA ASP A 44 -14.29 -58.98 -1.66
C ASP A 44 -12.82 -58.54 -1.36
N SER A 45 -12.47 -58.65 -0.08
CA SER A 45 -11.16 -58.99 0.48
C SER A 45 -9.89 -58.19 0.12
N GLY A 46 -9.39 -57.46 1.14
CA GLY A 46 -8.08 -57.75 1.74
C GLY A 46 -6.81 -57.11 1.13
N GLN A 47 -6.32 -56.03 1.75
CA GLN A 47 -4.91 -55.83 2.15
C GLN A 47 -4.71 -54.45 2.83
N PRO A 48 -3.88 -54.34 3.89
CA PRO A 48 -3.65 -53.06 4.55
C PRO A 48 -2.71 -52.19 3.70
N ALA A 49 -3.19 -51.02 3.29
CA ALA A 49 -2.36 -50.02 2.64
C ALA A 49 -1.28 -49.53 3.64
N LYS A 50 -0.02 -49.80 3.32
CA LYS A 50 1.16 -49.33 4.04
C LYS A 50 1.06 -47.82 4.26
N ALA A 51 0.95 -47.41 5.51
CA ALA A 51 1.16 -46.04 5.92
C ALA A 51 2.56 -45.60 5.47
N SER A 52 2.60 -44.65 4.53
CA SER A 52 3.82 -43.94 4.18
C SER A 52 4.25 -43.13 5.40
N ARG A 53 5.23 -43.67 6.14
CA ARG A 53 5.96 -42.94 7.17
C ARG A 53 6.71 -41.80 6.48
N ARG A 54 6.11 -40.62 6.41
CA ARG A 54 6.86 -39.38 6.20
C ARG A 54 7.75 -39.19 7.43
N SER A 55 9.04 -39.41 7.22
CA SER A 55 10.11 -39.04 8.12
C SER A 55 10.06 -37.52 8.36
N ALA A 56 9.41 -37.10 9.45
CA ALA A 56 9.59 -35.78 10.01
C ALA A 56 10.90 -35.78 10.80
N ARG A 57 12.01 -35.61 10.08
CA ARG A 57 13.28 -35.14 10.65
C ARG A 57 13.70 -33.92 9.86
N GLY A 58 12.90 -32.87 9.95
CA GLY A 58 13.37 -31.51 9.77
C GLY A 58 13.87 -31.04 11.12
N THR A 59 15.13 -30.59 11.18
CA THR A 59 15.62 -29.77 12.28
C THR A 59 14.61 -28.64 12.51
N PRO A 60 14.17 -28.33 13.73
CA PRO A 60 13.34 -27.16 13.93
C PRO A 60 14.14 -25.95 13.44
N GLU A 61 13.70 -25.29 12.37
CA GLU A 61 14.24 -24.00 11.97
C GLU A 61 14.15 -23.10 13.21
N SER A 62 15.30 -22.72 13.75
CA SER A 62 15.34 -21.85 14.92
C SER A 62 14.71 -20.53 14.52
N ARG A 63 13.56 -20.18 15.14
CA ARG A 63 12.97 -18.85 14.93
C ARG A 63 14.02 -17.78 15.24
N PRO A 64 14.18 -16.76 14.39
CA PRO A 64 15.13 -15.69 14.66
C PRO A 64 14.77 -15.00 15.97
N SER A 65 15.78 -14.58 16.72
CA SER A 65 15.56 -13.65 17.83
C SER A 65 15.02 -12.32 17.29
N ARG A 66 14.36 -11.55 18.16
CA ARG A 66 13.87 -10.21 17.84
C ARG A 66 14.99 -9.33 17.25
N SER A 67 16.18 -9.31 17.87
CA SER A 67 17.33 -8.53 17.40
C SER A 67 17.83 -8.97 16.02
N GLN A 68 17.82 -10.28 15.73
CA GLN A 68 18.19 -10.80 14.42
C GLN A 68 17.20 -10.35 13.35
N LEU A 69 15.91 -10.43 13.64
CA LEU A 69 14.87 -10.05 12.70
C LEU A 69 14.83 -8.54 12.43
N LEU A 70 14.97 -7.71 13.47
CA LEU A 70 15.09 -6.25 13.30
C LEU A 70 16.34 -5.88 12.50
N ASN A 71 17.48 -6.51 12.76
CA ASN A 71 18.71 -6.28 11.97
C ASN A 71 18.52 -6.68 10.51
N TYR A 72 17.97 -7.85 10.25
CA TYR A 72 17.69 -8.30 8.88
C TYR A 72 16.74 -7.32 8.18
N LEU A 73 15.63 -6.94 8.82
CA LEU A 73 14.70 -5.96 8.27
C LEU A 73 15.30 -4.55 8.10
N LEU A 74 16.48 -4.24 8.62
CA LEU A 74 17.19 -2.98 8.35
C LEU A 74 18.36 -3.12 7.37
N SER A 75 18.84 -4.35 7.10
CA SER A 75 19.97 -4.63 6.21
C SER A 75 19.63 -4.49 4.73
N HIS A 76 20.62 -4.39 3.85
CA HIS A 76 20.36 -4.43 2.41
C HIS A 76 19.85 -5.80 1.94
N ASP A 77 20.22 -6.89 2.61
CA ASP A 77 19.83 -8.27 2.25
C ASP A 77 18.32 -8.49 2.33
N ALA A 78 17.61 -7.78 3.23
CA ALA A 78 16.15 -7.87 3.28
C ALA A 78 15.49 -7.35 2.00
N GLU A 79 16.15 -6.51 1.20
CA GLU A 79 15.58 -6.02 -0.06
C GLU A 79 15.27 -7.15 -1.02
N GLU A 80 16.04 -8.25 -1.04
CA GLU A 80 15.77 -9.41 -1.90
C GLU A 80 14.41 -10.08 -1.59
N GLN A 81 14.03 -10.06 -0.32
CA GLN A 81 12.81 -10.69 0.16
C GLN A 81 11.64 -9.71 0.23
N CYS A 82 11.91 -8.42 0.40
CA CYS A 82 10.90 -7.39 0.60
C CYS A 82 10.55 -6.62 -0.69
N ARG A 83 11.21 -6.93 -1.81
CA ARG A 83 11.03 -6.27 -3.11
C ARG A 83 10.43 -7.24 -4.15
N PRO A 84 9.51 -6.78 -5.02
CA PRO A 84 9.08 -7.56 -6.18
C PRO A 84 10.24 -7.82 -7.16
N SER A 85 10.24 -8.99 -7.81
CA SER A 85 11.36 -9.39 -8.69
C SER A 85 11.62 -8.41 -9.84
N ASP A 86 10.58 -7.80 -10.41
CA ASP A 86 10.74 -6.80 -11.48
C ASP A 86 11.28 -5.45 -11.00
N GLU A 87 11.18 -5.13 -9.71
CA GLU A 87 11.89 -3.95 -9.20
C GLU A 87 13.39 -4.24 -9.06
N ALA A 88 13.77 -5.47 -8.69
CA ALA A 88 15.17 -5.87 -8.67
C ALA A 88 15.80 -5.86 -10.07
N GLU A 89 15.10 -6.44 -11.06
CA GLU A 89 15.51 -6.41 -12.48
C GLU A 89 15.64 -4.96 -13.00
N ASP A 90 14.72 -4.07 -12.63
CA ASP A 90 14.74 -2.67 -13.05
C ASP A 90 15.93 -1.92 -12.46
N ILE A 91 16.24 -2.13 -11.17
CA ILE A 91 17.44 -1.58 -10.51
C ILE A 91 18.72 -2.10 -11.14
N GLU A 92 18.81 -3.40 -11.43
CA GLU A 92 19.98 -3.99 -12.09
C GLU A 92 20.21 -3.35 -13.47
N SER A 93 19.12 -3.13 -14.23
CA SER A 93 19.20 -2.58 -15.59
C SER A 93 19.48 -1.06 -15.65
N ARG A 94 18.95 -0.28 -14.71
CA ARG A 94 19.03 1.19 -14.71
C ARG A 94 20.01 1.77 -13.70
N GLY A 95 20.52 0.95 -12.78
CA GLY A 95 21.32 1.38 -11.65
C GLY A 95 20.47 2.08 -10.59
N LYS A 96 20.98 3.20 -10.07
CA LYS A 96 20.38 3.90 -8.92
C LYS A 96 19.09 4.64 -9.35
N ILE A 97 17.96 4.03 -9.08
CA ILE A 97 16.62 4.61 -9.26
C ILE A 97 15.94 4.85 -7.91
N LYS A 98 15.03 5.82 -7.89
CA LYS A 98 14.15 6.09 -6.75
C LYS A 98 13.06 5.02 -6.68
N THR A 99 12.97 4.31 -5.57
CA THR A 99 11.91 3.33 -5.30
C THR A 99 11.21 3.65 -3.98
N TYR A 100 9.97 3.21 -3.87
CA TYR A 100 9.18 3.41 -2.65
C TYR A 100 9.84 2.74 -1.42
N SER A 101 10.39 1.55 -1.63
CA SER A 101 10.95 0.70 -0.57
C SER A 101 12.24 1.23 0.05
N SER A 102 13.12 1.88 -0.74
CA SER A 102 14.48 2.25 -0.28
C SER A 102 14.75 3.75 -0.23
N SER A 103 13.97 4.58 -0.93
CA SER A 103 14.25 6.02 -1.02
C SER A 103 13.67 6.80 0.16
N ALA A 104 14.36 7.88 0.52
CA ALA A 104 13.76 8.97 1.28
C ALA A 104 12.92 9.81 0.31
N LEU A 105 11.61 9.83 0.54
CA LEU A 105 10.63 10.55 -0.26
C LEU A 105 10.18 11.83 0.47
N THR A 106 9.77 12.84 -0.28
CA THR A 106 9.14 14.04 0.28
C THR A 106 7.69 13.75 0.70
N PRO A 107 7.06 14.59 1.54
CA PRO A 107 5.63 14.43 1.86
C PRO A 107 4.71 14.36 0.64
N PHE A 108 4.98 15.16 -0.40
CA PHE A 108 4.25 15.07 -1.68
C PHE A 108 4.41 13.71 -2.36
N GLU A 109 5.63 13.19 -2.43
CA GLU A 109 5.90 11.90 -3.04
C GLU A 109 5.25 10.75 -2.25
N GLU A 110 5.26 10.82 -0.91
CA GLU A 110 4.58 9.84 -0.06
C GLU A 110 3.06 9.86 -0.27
N LEU A 111 2.45 11.06 -0.36
CA LEU A 111 1.02 11.23 -0.65
C LEU A 111 0.66 10.66 -2.02
N MET A 112 1.47 10.96 -3.05
CA MET A 112 1.31 10.40 -4.39
C MET A 112 1.42 8.88 -4.39
N CYS A 113 2.41 8.31 -3.70
CA CYS A 113 2.60 6.86 -3.60
C CYS A 113 1.40 6.20 -2.90
N ALA A 114 0.93 6.78 -1.79
CA ALA A 114 -0.25 6.30 -1.06
C ALA A 114 -1.53 6.31 -1.93
N MET A 115 -1.73 7.34 -2.74
CA MET A 115 -2.84 7.41 -3.69
C MET A 115 -2.75 6.32 -4.78
N ILE A 116 -1.55 5.95 -5.22
CA ILE A 116 -1.34 4.89 -6.22
C ILE A 116 -1.54 3.51 -5.60
N LEU A 117 -0.96 3.27 -4.42
CA LEU A 117 -0.96 1.96 -3.74
C LEU A 117 -2.30 1.61 -3.11
N SER A 118 -3.15 2.59 -2.79
CA SER A 118 -4.51 2.36 -2.27
C SER A 118 -5.54 1.99 -3.35
N ARG A 119 -5.14 1.95 -4.62
CA ARG A 119 -6.02 1.54 -5.73
C ARG A 119 -6.22 0.02 -5.72
N PRO A 120 -7.33 -0.50 -6.26
CA PRO A 120 -7.55 -1.93 -6.43
C PRO A 120 -6.71 -2.50 -7.59
N ILE A 121 -5.39 -2.39 -7.47
CA ILE A 121 -4.37 -2.92 -8.39
C ILE A 121 -3.40 -3.80 -7.59
N SER A 122 -2.63 -4.66 -8.25
CA SER A 122 -1.66 -5.48 -7.53
C SER A 122 -0.53 -4.61 -6.95
N HIS A 123 0.01 -5.03 -5.81
CA HIS A 123 1.16 -4.39 -5.14
C HIS A 123 2.32 -4.14 -6.12
N ARG A 124 2.72 -5.19 -6.85
CA ARG A 124 3.75 -5.13 -7.90
C ARG A 124 3.46 -4.07 -8.96
N LEU A 125 2.20 -3.92 -9.39
CA LEU A 125 1.81 -2.92 -10.38
C LEU A 125 1.85 -1.50 -9.83
N GLY A 126 1.48 -1.32 -8.56
CA GLY A 126 1.61 -0.05 -7.84
C GLY A 126 3.06 0.40 -7.73
N LEU A 127 3.94 -0.48 -7.24
CA LEU A 127 5.38 -0.19 -7.15
C LEU A 127 6.03 0.08 -8.50
N ARG A 128 5.63 -0.66 -9.56
CA ARG A 128 6.06 -0.35 -10.93
C ARG A 128 5.62 1.05 -11.36
N SER A 129 4.38 1.41 -11.09
CA SER A 129 3.86 2.74 -11.41
C SER A 129 4.67 3.83 -10.72
N ILE A 130 4.96 3.66 -9.42
CA ILE A 130 5.75 4.61 -8.64
C ILE A 130 7.16 4.78 -9.21
N ARG A 131 7.91 3.69 -9.43
CA ARG A 131 9.28 3.81 -9.95
C ARG A 131 9.33 4.30 -11.40
N THR A 132 8.29 4.06 -12.20
CA THR A 132 8.20 4.67 -13.53
C THR A 132 8.06 6.19 -13.43
N ILE A 133 7.13 6.70 -12.62
CA ILE A 133 6.85 8.15 -12.59
C ILE A 133 7.92 8.96 -11.84
N LEU A 134 8.56 8.39 -10.81
CA LEU A 134 9.54 9.09 -9.98
C LEU A 134 10.91 9.26 -10.64
N ASN A 135 11.18 8.55 -11.73
CA ASN A 135 12.49 8.51 -12.35
C ASN A 135 12.45 9.01 -13.79
N GLU A 136 13.62 9.23 -14.38
CA GLU A 136 13.72 9.58 -15.79
C GLU A 136 13.01 8.53 -16.67
N PRO A 137 12.31 8.98 -17.74
CA PRO A 137 12.28 10.36 -18.28
C PRO A 137 11.20 11.29 -17.66
N TYR A 138 10.50 10.82 -16.62
CA TYR A 138 9.34 11.52 -16.04
C TYR A 138 9.73 12.44 -14.88
N SER A 139 10.40 11.89 -13.88
CA SER A 139 10.91 12.61 -12.71
C SER A 139 9.83 13.47 -12.02
N PHE A 140 8.65 12.89 -11.79
CA PHE A 140 7.51 13.54 -11.11
C PHE A 140 7.73 13.61 -9.60
N ASN A 141 8.80 14.30 -9.19
CA ASN A 141 9.29 14.39 -7.80
C ASN A 141 8.76 15.63 -7.03
N SER A 142 7.99 16.50 -7.70
CA SER A 142 7.34 17.66 -7.10
C SER A 142 5.98 17.92 -7.77
N ALA A 143 5.10 18.66 -7.09
CA ALA A 143 3.82 19.06 -7.68
C ALA A 143 4.04 19.96 -8.89
N ALA A 144 5.04 20.86 -8.83
CA ALA A 144 5.43 21.70 -9.96
C ALA A 144 5.96 20.88 -11.16
N ALA A 145 6.73 19.81 -10.92
CA ALA A 145 7.22 18.92 -11.98
C ALA A 145 6.07 18.19 -12.69
N VAL A 146 5.08 17.69 -11.94
CA VAL A 146 3.87 17.07 -12.51
C VAL A 146 3.07 18.08 -13.33
N LYS A 147 2.83 19.28 -12.79
CA LYS A 147 2.10 20.33 -13.51
C LYS A 147 2.82 20.74 -14.80
N SER A 148 4.13 20.92 -14.73
CA SER A 148 4.96 21.32 -15.88
C SER A 148 5.05 20.25 -16.96
N ALA A 149 5.00 18.96 -16.59
CA ALA A 149 4.99 17.86 -17.54
C ALA A 149 3.73 17.85 -18.44
N GLY A 150 2.61 18.36 -17.93
CA GLY A 150 1.33 18.40 -18.62
C GLY A 150 0.66 17.04 -18.76
N ASN A 151 -0.64 17.06 -19.10
CA ASN A 151 -1.48 15.86 -19.09
C ASN A 151 -1.02 14.75 -20.04
N GLU A 152 -0.46 15.10 -21.19
CA GLU A 152 0.03 14.12 -22.17
C GLU A 152 1.21 13.31 -21.61
N LYS A 153 2.22 13.98 -21.05
CA LYS A 153 3.39 13.31 -20.46
C LYS A 153 3.02 12.51 -19.21
N VAL A 154 2.13 13.05 -18.37
CA VAL A 154 1.61 12.33 -17.18
C VAL A 154 0.86 11.06 -17.60
N THR A 155 0.01 11.15 -18.64
CA THR A 155 -0.70 10.00 -19.19
C THR A 155 0.28 8.96 -19.75
N GLN A 156 1.24 9.40 -20.57
CA GLN A 156 2.25 8.52 -21.14
C GLN A 156 3.04 7.74 -20.06
N ALA A 157 3.36 8.39 -18.94
CA ALA A 157 4.03 7.73 -17.81
C ALA A 157 3.25 6.52 -17.28
N PHE A 158 1.93 6.63 -17.17
CA PHE A 158 1.07 5.53 -16.74
C PHE A 158 0.86 4.46 -17.82
N TYR A 159 0.99 4.83 -19.11
CA TYR A 159 1.08 3.87 -20.21
C TYR A 159 2.36 3.05 -20.16
N ASP A 160 3.51 3.70 -19.95
CA ASP A 160 4.81 3.04 -19.83
C ASP A 160 4.90 2.18 -18.57
N ALA A 161 4.32 2.65 -17.46
CA ALA A 161 4.15 1.85 -16.25
C ALA A 161 3.23 0.65 -16.44
N ARG A 162 2.51 0.58 -17.58
CA ARG A 162 1.51 -0.44 -17.90
C ARG A 162 0.49 -0.60 -16.76
N THR A 163 0.13 0.49 -16.08
CA THR A 163 -0.79 0.46 -14.92
C THR A 163 -2.23 0.12 -15.33
N GLN A 164 -3.09 -0.23 -14.38
CA GLN A 164 -4.53 -0.34 -14.63
C GLN A 164 -5.20 1.03 -14.50
N HIS A 165 -6.26 1.27 -15.30
CA HIS A 165 -6.99 2.54 -15.31
C HIS A 165 -6.10 3.78 -15.56
N LYS A 166 -5.15 3.67 -16.51
CA LYS A 166 -4.10 4.64 -16.81
C LYS A 166 -4.59 6.08 -16.89
N ASP A 167 -5.59 6.35 -17.72
CA ASP A 167 -6.14 7.70 -17.92
C ASP A 167 -6.72 8.28 -16.64
N LYS A 168 -7.44 7.45 -15.86
CA LYS A 168 -8.02 7.85 -14.58
C LYS A 168 -6.92 8.15 -13.55
N THR A 169 -5.89 7.31 -13.48
CA THR A 169 -4.75 7.51 -12.57
C THR A 169 -3.96 8.77 -12.96
N ALA A 170 -3.74 9.00 -14.25
CA ALA A 170 -3.09 10.18 -14.79
C ALA A 170 -3.85 11.47 -14.44
N ALA A 171 -5.16 11.49 -14.70
CA ALA A 171 -6.01 12.62 -14.36
C ALA A 171 -6.02 12.92 -12.86
N GLN A 172 -6.01 11.89 -12.00
CA GLN A 172 -5.92 12.06 -10.55
C GLN A 172 -4.56 12.62 -10.12
N LEU A 173 -3.45 12.19 -10.73
CA LEU A 173 -2.12 12.73 -10.44
C LEU A 173 -2.01 14.20 -10.87
N SER A 174 -2.49 14.56 -12.06
CA SER A 174 -2.55 15.97 -12.49
C SER A 174 -3.39 16.82 -11.53
N GLN A 175 -4.54 16.31 -11.07
CA GLN A 175 -5.38 17.02 -10.11
C GLN A 175 -4.72 17.14 -8.73
N LEU A 176 -4.03 16.10 -8.26
CA LEU A 176 -3.26 16.13 -7.01
C LEU A 176 -2.23 17.27 -7.06
N ALA A 177 -1.43 17.35 -8.12
CA ALA A 177 -0.44 18.40 -8.28
C ALA A 177 -1.03 19.81 -8.26
N GLU A 178 -2.13 20.04 -8.98
CA GLU A 178 -2.82 21.34 -8.96
C GLU A 178 -3.36 21.69 -7.57
N THR A 179 -3.93 20.70 -6.87
CA THR A 179 -4.50 20.87 -5.52
C THR A 179 -3.40 21.23 -4.53
N VAL A 180 -2.27 20.53 -4.57
CA VAL A 180 -1.12 20.79 -3.70
C VAL A 180 -0.59 22.21 -3.91
N LEU A 181 -0.32 22.59 -5.16
CA LEU A 181 0.20 23.92 -5.49
C LEU A 181 -0.75 25.05 -5.09
N THR A 182 -2.06 24.80 -5.16
CA THR A 182 -3.07 25.83 -4.86
C THR A 182 -3.40 25.94 -3.38
N LYS A 183 -3.41 24.81 -2.65
CA LYS A 183 -3.95 24.74 -1.29
C LYS A 183 -2.92 24.40 -0.22
N PHE A 184 -1.88 23.62 -0.55
CA PHE A 184 -1.02 22.98 0.45
C PHE A 184 0.46 23.37 0.38
N THR A 185 0.83 24.22 -0.58
CA THR A 185 2.16 24.84 -0.64
C THR A 185 2.27 25.99 0.39
N ALA A 186 3.29 25.92 1.24
CA ALA A 186 3.67 27.01 2.15
C ALA A 186 4.59 28.02 1.46
N GLU A 187 4.76 29.20 2.05
CA GLU A 187 5.74 30.17 1.58
C GLU A 187 7.14 29.54 1.57
N GLY A 188 7.84 29.61 0.42
CA GLY A 188 9.16 29.02 0.22
C GLY A 188 9.18 27.57 -0.29
N ASP A 189 8.03 26.93 -0.53
CA ASP A 189 7.92 25.59 -1.14
C ASP A 189 7.32 25.67 -2.56
N ASP A 190 7.90 26.48 -3.45
CA ASP A 190 7.38 26.71 -4.81
C ASP A 190 7.22 25.42 -5.63
N GLU A 191 7.99 24.38 -5.28
CA GLU A 191 7.92 23.05 -5.88
C GLU A 191 6.73 22.21 -5.37
N GLY A 192 6.13 22.57 -4.23
CA GLY A 192 5.01 21.85 -3.61
C GLY A 192 5.38 20.47 -3.12
N THR A 193 6.50 20.37 -2.41
CA THR A 193 7.07 19.09 -1.94
C THR A 193 6.73 18.75 -0.50
N GLN A 194 6.49 19.76 0.34
CA GLN A 194 6.46 19.61 1.80
C GLN A 194 5.06 19.44 2.39
N LEU A 195 4.02 19.88 1.66
CA LEU A 195 2.65 19.99 2.18
C LEU A 195 2.54 20.87 3.44
N GLY A 196 3.51 21.77 3.68
CA GLY A 196 3.65 22.48 4.95
C GLY A 196 2.48 23.41 5.30
N LYS A 197 1.72 23.87 4.30
CA LYS A 197 0.58 24.76 4.55
C LYS A 197 -0.57 24.05 5.26
N VAL A 198 -0.87 22.79 4.91
CA VAL A 198 -1.96 22.04 5.58
C VAL A 198 -1.64 21.82 7.05
N LEU A 199 -0.38 21.57 7.39
CA LEU A 199 0.07 21.47 8.77
C LEU A 199 -0.04 22.83 9.48
N THR A 200 0.37 23.92 8.82
CA THR A 200 0.29 25.27 9.42
C THR A 200 -1.15 25.69 9.69
N ASP A 201 -2.05 25.44 8.75
CA ASP A 201 -3.47 25.78 8.86
C ASP A 201 -4.13 25.06 10.05
N HIS A 202 -3.70 23.83 10.35
CA HIS A 202 -4.13 23.04 11.50
C HIS A 202 -3.18 23.08 12.70
N LYS A 203 -2.29 24.07 12.77
CA LYS A 203 -1.36 24.28 13.91
C LYS A 203 -0.52 23.06 14.29
N GLY A 204 -0.13 22.26 13.29
CA GLY A 204 0.64 21.03 13.47
C GLY A 204 -0.19 19.81 13.85
N ASN A 205 -1.53 19.90 13.90
CA ASN A 205 -2.39 18.74 14.11
C ASN A 205 -2.43 17.86 12.84
N VAL A 206 -1.68 16.75 12.88
CA VAL A 206 -1.57 15.81 11.75
C VAL A 206 -2.91 15.16 11.41
N ASP A 207 -3.74 14.84 12.40
CA ASP A 207 -5.03 14.17 12.13
C ASP A 207 -6.00 15.11 11.38
N GLU A 208 -6.07 16.37 11.80
CA GLU A 208 -6.87 17.40 11.09
C GLU A 208 -6.32 17.67 9.69
N ALA A 209 -4.99 17.74 9.55
CA ALA A 209 -4.33 17.91 8.26
C ALA A 209 -4.62 16.75 7.30
N VAL A 210 -4.59 15.51 7.79
CA VAL A 210 -4.93 14.31 7.00
C VAL A 210 -6.40 14.30 6.59
N GLU A 211 -7.32 14.73 7.45
CA GLU A 211 -8.74 14.82 7.09
C GLU A 211 -9.01 15.90 6.02
N GLU A 212 -8.25 17.01 6.04
CA GLU A 212 -8.30 17.97 4.93
C GLU A 212 -7.72 17.38 3.63
N LEU A 213 -6.56 16.70 3.70
CA LEU A 213 -5.99 16.01 2.53
C LEU A 213 -6.98 15.01 1.92
N LYS A 214 -7.66 14.22 2.76
CA LYS A 214 -8.70 13.26 2.34
C LYS A 214 -9.88 13.93 1.66
N THR A 215 -10.27 15.11 2.13
CA THR A 215 -11.39 15.87 1.57
C THR A 215 -11.04 16.45 0.19
N GLU A 216 -9.81 16.93 0.03
CA GLU A 216 -9.37 17.67 -1.16
C GLU A 216 -8.74 16.79 -2.23
N VAL A 217 -8.06 15.70 -1.84
CA VAL A 217 -7.33 14.81 -2.75
C VAL A 217 -8.21 13.64 -3.17
N LYS A 218 -8.69 13.70 -4.42
CA LYS A 218 -9.52 12.63 -4.98
C LYS A 218 -8.78 11.30 -5.08
N GLY A 219 -9.29 10.29 -4.37
CA GLY A 219 -8.71 8.95 -4.35
C GLY A 219 -7.82 8.69 -3.14
N PHE A 220 -7.66 9.67 -2.26
CA PHE A 220 -7.01 9.50 -0.96
C PHE A 220 -8.03 9.07 0.10
N GLY A 221 -8.35 7.78 0.11
CA GLY A 221 -9.29 7.18 1.07
C GLY A 221 -8.61 6.57 2.30
N ALA A 222 -9.36 5.82 3.12
CA ALA A 222 -8.88 5.22 4.36
C ALA A 222 -7.57 4.41 4.20
N THR A 223 -7.49 3.54 3.19
CA THR A 223 -6.25 2.79 2.89
C THR A 223 -5.10 3.70 2.45
N GLY A 224 -5.39 4.78 1.73
CA GLY A 224 -4.37 5.77 1.36
C GLY A 224 -3.82 6.48 2.59
N ILE A 225 -4.70 6.86 3.52
CA ILE A 225 -4.31 7.49 4.79
C ILE A 225 -3.40 6.58 5.61
N GLU A 226 -3.76 5.30 5.74
CA GLU A 226 -2.94 4.30 6.42
C GLU A 226 -1.52 4.23 5.82
N ILE A 227 -1.42 4.08 4.50
CA ILE A 227 -0.14 3.99 3.78
C ILE A 227 0.67 5.27 3.92
N PHE A 228 0.02 6.44 3.84
CA PHE A 228 0.66 7.74 3.97
C PHE A 228 1.22 7.96 5.37
N LEU A 229 0.39 7.77 6.41
CA LEU A 229 0.79 7.91 7.81
C LEU A 229 1.91 6.95 8.19
N ARG A 230 1.88 5.70 7.70
CA ARG A 230 2.97 4.73 7.91
C ARG A 230 4.31 5.30 7.48
N ARG A 231 4.36 6.02 6.36
CA ARG A 231 5.60 6.44 5.72
C ARG A 231 6.05 7.85 6.07
N VAL A 232 5.13 8.78 6.26
CA VAL A 232 5.42 10.21 6.40
C VAL A 232 5.90 10.57 7.82
N GLN A 233 5.57 9.75 8.82
CA GLN A 233 5.77 10.01 10.26
C GLN A 233 7.22 10.24 10.75
N TRP A 234 8.23 10.10 9.89
CA TRP A 234 9.63 10.44 10.23
C TRP A 234 10.09 11.76 9.59
N LEU A 235 9.22 12.40 8.81
CA LEU A 235 9.50 13.66 8.13
C LEU A 235 9.07 14.82 9.02
N ALA A 236 9.82 15.93 8.95
CA ALA A 236 9.57 17.11 9.75
C ALA A 236 8.12 17.61 9.61
N GLY A 237 7.47 17.87 10.75
CA GLY A 237 6.08 18.36 10.81
C GLY A 237 5.03 17.25 10.78
N TRP A 238 5.40 16.03 10.40
CA TRP A 238 4.53 14.85 10.40
C TRP A 238 4.82 13.87 11.53
N ASP A 239 5.90 14.11 12.28
CA ASP A 239 6.39 13.32 13.40
C ASP A 239 5.49 13.34 14.63
N ALA A 240 4.54 14.28 14.71
CA ALA A 240 3.53 14.30 15.79
C ALA A 240 2.64 13.05 15.82
N ARG A 241 2.57 12.27 14.73
CA ARG A 241 1.83 11.00 14.68
C ARG A 241 2.70 9.78 14.97
N TYR A 242 4.02 9.95 15.11
CA TYR A 242 4.94 8.88 15.48
C TYR A 242 4.78 8.48 16.96
N PRO A 243 4.77 7.18 17.29
CA PRO A 243 4.78 6.04 16.37
C PRO A 243 3.38 5.67 15.85
N TYR A 244 3.31 5.26 14.58
CA TYR A 244 2.09 4.80 13.92
C TYR A 244 2.32 3.51 13.13
N ILE A 245 1.40 2.54 13.29
CA ILE A 245 1.38 1.28 12.53
C ILE A 245 0.00 1.15 11.88
N ASP A 246 -0.03 0.92 10.56
CA ASP A 246 -1.27 0.62 9.86
C ASP A 246 -1.71 -0.84 10.05
N SER A 247 -2.99 -1.12 9.80
CA SER A 247 -3.59 -2.44 10.02
C SER A 247 -2.92 -3.57 9.21
N LYS A 248 -2.42 -3.28 8.01
CA LYS A 248 -1.74 -4.26 7.16
C LYS A 248 -0.36 -4.60 7.71
N THR A 249 0.37 -3.59 8.18
CA THR A 249 1.68 -3.79 8.80
C THR A 249 1.57 -4.46 10.17
N GLN A 250 0.54 -4.13 10.95
CA GLN A 250 0.25 -4.81 12.21
C GLN A 250 0.13 -6.33 11.99
N GLN A 251 -0.66 -6.75 11.00
CA GLN A 251 -0.79 -8.16 10.60
C GLN A 251 0.56 -8.79 10.21
N ALA A 252 1.44 -8.05 9.53
CA ALA A 252 2.74 -8.56 9.12
C ALA A 252 3.67 -8.76 10.33
N LEU A 253 3.71 -7.80 11.26
CA LEU A 253 4.51 -7.86 12.47
C LEU A 253 4.11 -9.05 13.35
N GLU A 254 2.80 -9.28 13.53
CA GLU A 254 2.29 -10.43 14.28
C GLU A 254 2.77 -11.76 13.71
N GLN A 255 2.73 -11.91 12.38
CA GLN A 255 3.16 -13.14 11.72
C GLN A 255 4.68 -13.33 11.74
N LEU A 256 5.43 -12.23 11.75
CA LEU A 256 6.88 -12.23 11.93
C LEU A 256 7.30 -12.45 13.40
N GLY A 257 6.36 -12.39 14.35
CA GLY A 257 6.66 -12.50 15.78
C GLY A 257 7.32 -11.25 16.37
N LEU A 258 7.14 -10.09 15.73
CA LEU A 258 7.54 -8.78 16.25
C LEU A 258 6.39 -8.14 17.03
N PRO A 259 6.68 -7.15 17.90
CA PRO A 259 5.64 -6.34 18.50
C PRO A 259 4.78 -5.68 17.42
N SER A 260 3.47 -5.82 17.54
CA SER A 260 2.48 -5.25 16.60
C SER A 260 1.78 -4.01 17.15
N ASP A 261 2.08 -3.63 18.40
CA ASP A 261 1.78 -2.33 18.96
C ASP A 261 2.88 -1.31 18.61
N ALA A 262 2.48 -0.06 18.38
CA ALA A 262 3.37 1.00 17.90
C ALA A 262 4.43 1.39 18.93
N ASP A 263 4.04 1.51 20.21
CA ASP A 263 4.94 1.88 21.29
C ASP A 263 5.87 0.71 21.63
N ASP A 264 5.35 -0.52 21.68
CA ASP A 264 6.17 -1.71 21.93
C ASP A 264 7.24 -1.94 20.85
N LEU A 265 6.91 -1.67 19.58
CA LEU A 265 7.89 -1.78 18.50
C LEU A 265 8.94 -0.67 18.58
N CYS A 266 8.53 0.56 18.92
CA CYS A 266 9.45 1.68 19.16
C CYS A 266 10.45 1.33 20.29
N ASP A 267 9.95 0.83 21.42
CA ASP A 267 10.76 0.38 22.54
C ASP A 267 11.71 -0.76 22.15
N ALA A 268 11.27 -1.69 21.30
CA ALA A 268 12.13 -2.76 20.81
C ALA A 268 13.29 -2.22 19.94
N VAL A 269 13.02 -1.22 19.09
CA VAL A 269 14.07 -0.56 18.29
C VAL A 269 15.05 0.18 19.19
N GLU A 270 14.56 0.90 20.20
CA GLU A 270 15.38 1.64 21.16
C GLU A 270 16.31 0.70 21.96
N GLN A 271 15.76 -0.39 22.50
CA GLN A 271 16.51 -1.38 23.29
C GLN A 271 17.63 -2.06 22.50
N GLU A 272 17.41 -2.28 21.20
CA GLU A 272 18.37 -2.97 20.34
C GLU A 272 19.26 -1.99 19.55
N TRP A 273 19.05 -0.66 19.66
CA TRP A 273 19.62 0.37 18.79
C TRP A 273 21.12 0.24 18.55
N THR A 274 21.89 -0.01 19.61
CA THR A 274 23.36 -0.14 19.52
C THR A 274 23.84 -1.36 18.73
N LYS A 275 22.96 -2.34 18.51
CA LYS A 275 23.21 -3.57 17.75
C LYS A 275 22.63 -3.51 16.34
N LEU A 276 21.89 -2.45 15.99
CA LEU A 276 21.25 -2.30 14.70
C LEU A 276 22.20 -1.63 13.70
N GLU A 277 22.33 -2.22 12.51
CA GLU A 277 23.01 -1.56 11.39
C GLU A 277 22.15 -0.40 10.88
N THR A 278 22.46 0.83 11.30
CA THR A 278 21.62 2.02 11.07
C THR A 278 22.34 3.17 10.39
N LYS A 279 23.63 3.03 10.10
CA LYS A 279 24.48 4.12 9.56
C LYS A 279 24.07 4.58 8.16
N HIS A 280 23.44 3.71 7.38
CA HIS A 280 22.93 4.01 6.03
C HIS A 280 21.56 4.70 6.05
N LEU A 281 20.87 4.75 7.20
CA LEU A 281 19.54 5.33 7.31
C LEU A 281 19.60 6.86 7.29
N ASN A 282 18.64 7.47 6.59
CA ASN A 282 18.43 8.91 6.63
C ASN A 282 18.00 9.38 8.03
N GLY A 283 18.36 10.61 8.38
CA GLY A 283 18.02 11.26 9.64
C GLY A 283 19.14 12.22 10.05
N GLU A 284 18.79 13.46 10.38
CA GLU A 284 19.75 14.51 10.74
C GLU A 284 20.50 14.17 12.04
N ASP A 285 19.79 13.58 13.00
CA ASP A 285 20.30 13.14 14.28
C ASP A 285 19.93 11.67 14.58
N GLU A 286 20.24 11.20 15.79
CA GLU A 286 19.90 9.83 16.20
C GLU A 286 18.39 9.60 16.29
N ALA A 287 17.63 10.58 16.77
CA ALA A 287 16.18 10.47 16.90
C ALA A 287 15.53 10.32 15.51
N GLY A 288 15.94 11.13 14.54
CA GLY A 288 15.50 11.02 13.15
C GLY A 288 15.88 9.68 12.51
N ARG A 289 17.09 9.15 12.79
CA ARG A 289 17.47 7.81 12.32
C ARG A 289 16.64 6.70 12.95
N LYS A 290 16.24 6.82 14.22
CA LYS A 290 15.35 5.87 14.91
C LYS A 290 13.96 5.88 14.31
N GLN A 291 13.40 7.06 14.06
CA GLN A 291 12.12 7.21 13.35
C GLN A 291 12.20 6.62 11.94
N ARG A 292 13.31 6.87 11.21
CA ARG A 292 13.51 6.28 9.89
C ARG A 292 13.64 4.75 9.96
N ALA A 293 14.35 4.20 10.93
CA ALA A 293 14.48 2.76 11.13
C ALA A 293 13.10 2.12 11.35
N PHE A 294 12.28 2.71 12.21
CA PHE A 294 10.91 2.28 12.45
C PHE A 294 10.12 2.22 11.15
N VAL A 295 10.11 3.29 10.35
CA VAL A 295 9.40 3.33 9.05
C VAL A 295 9.92 2.29 8.06
N VAL A 296 11.24 2.04 8.01
CA VAL A 296 11.84 1.00 7.15
C VAL A 296 11.40 -0.40 7.57
N ILE A 297 11.35 -0.68 8.87
CA ILE A 297 10.84 -1.95 9.41
C ILE A 297 9.37 -2.13 9.02
N LEU A 298 8.54 -1.11 9.19
CA LEU A 298 7.12 -1.17 8.84
C LEU A 298 6.90 -1.44 7.35
N GLU A 299 7.66 -0.75 6.49
CA GLU A 299 7.58 -0.93 5.05
C GLU A 299 7.95 -2.37 4.68
N ARG A 300 9.11 -2.84 5.13
CA ARG A 300 9.62 -4.18 4.78
C ARG A 300 8.79 -5.31 5.37
N ALA A 301 8.23 -5.16 6.56
CA ALA A 301 7.29 -6.12 7.11
C ALA A 301 6.04 -6.21 6.21
N SER A 302 5.45 -5.06 5.84
CA SER A 302 4.25 -5.02 5.00
C SER A 302 4.47 -5.62 3.61
N THR A 303 5.61 -5.32 2.97
CA THR A 303 5.91 -5.84 1.64
C THR A 303 6.24 -7.34 1.68
N THR A 304 6.91 -7.82 2.74
CA THR A 304 7.13 -9.26 2.96
C THR A 304 5.82 -10.03 2.99
N LEU A 305 4.81 -9.50 3.70
CA LEU A 305 3.48 -10.08 3.75
C LEU A 305 2.80 -10.05 2.36
N LEU A 306 2.92 -8.94 1.61
CA LEU A 306 2.32 -8.80 0.27
C LEU A 306 2.98 -9.71 -0.78
N GLU A 307 4.28 -9.98 -0.66
CA GLU A 307 5.02 -10.89 -1.52
C GLU A 307 4.94 -12.35 -1.05
N SER A 308 4.22 -12.64 0.04
CA SER A 308 4.10 -13.99 0.64
C SER A 308 5.46 -14.62 1.02
N LYS A 309 6.38 -13.81 1.54
CA LYS A 309 7.78 -14.19 1.85
C LYS A 309 8.12 -14.19 3.34
N LEU A 310 7.13 -14.26 4.23
CA LEU A 310 7.32 -14.22 5.69
C LEU A 310 8.25 -15.32 6.20
N ASP A 311 8.07 -16.55 5.71
CA ASP A 311 8.93 -17.69 6.08
C ASP A 311 10.37 -17.50 5.57
N ALA A 312 10.53 -16.99 4.35
CA ALA A 312 11.83 -16.72 3.75
C ALA A 312 12.60 -15.64 4.53
N VAL A 313 11.93 -14.56 4.94
CA VAL A 313 12.50 -13.51 5.80
C VAL A 313 12.87 -14.07 7.17
N SER A 314 12.01 -14.89 7.77
CA SER A 314 12.27 -15.50 9.07
C SER A 314 13.49 -16.43 9.03
N ALA A 315 13.60 -17.26 7.98
CA ALA A 315 14.74 -18.14 7.77
C ALA A 315 16.04 -17.36 7.49
N ALA A 316 15.97 -16.32 6.66
CA ALA A 316 17.13 -15.47 6.35
C ALA A 316 17.63 -14.71 7.57
N ALA A 317 16.73 -14.18 8.41
CA ALA A 317 17.09 -13.54 9.67
C ALA A 317 17.73 -14.50 10.68
N ALA A 318 17.36 -15.79 10.65
CA ALA A 318 17.95 -16.80 11.53
C ALA A 318 19.33 -17.28 11.06
N ALA A 319 19.68 -17.05 9.79
CA ALA A 319 20.97 -17.43 9.24
C ALA A 319 22.09 -16.61 9.90
N PRO A 320 23.28 -17.21 10.13
CA PRO A 320 24.44 -16.45 10.55
C PRO A 320 24.77 -15.41 9.47
N ALA A 321 24.92 -14.15 9.86
CA ALA A 321 25.28 -13.07 8.94
C ALA A 321 26.49 -13.49 8.11
N SER A 322 26.35 -13.47 6.78
CA SER A 322 27.47 -13.63 5.85
C SER A 322 28.48 -12.53 6.18
N ARG A 323 29.66 -12.95 6.66
CA ARG A 323 30.79 -12.04 6.83
C ARG A 323 31.31 -11.71 5.44
N ASP A 324 30.96 -10.53 4.94
CA ASP A 324 31.72 -9.85 3.89
C ASP A 324 32.92 -9.10 4.50
#